data_AF-A0AAY4DZV8-F1
#
_entry.id   AF-A0AAY4DZV8-F1
#
_cell.length_a   1.000
_cell.length_b   1.000
_cell.length_c   1.000
_cell.angle_alpha   90.00
_cell.angle_beta   90.00
_cell.angle_gamma   90.00
#
_symmetry.space_group_name_H-M   'P 1'
#
loop_
_entity.id
_entity.type
_entity.pdbx_description
1 polymer ?
#
loop_
_entity_poly.entity_id
_entity_poly.type
_entity_poly.pdbx_seq_one_letter_code
_entity_poly.pdbx_strand_id
1 'polypeptide(L)'
;VDHIFHSEYGDRSRGAAILIRKGVSFVNESVISDTKGRFVIVIGKLCGFNVVLANVYGPNWDDPQFFCTFFAKLPHLDTYHLILGGDFNKVLQPNLDRSNPTLSTDCVQVCISCFAIYGILQIV
;
A
#
# COMPACT_ATOMS: atom_id res chain seq x y z
N VAL A 1 16.62 -4.83 13.32
CA VAL A 1 15.16 -4.73 13.02
C VAL A 1 14.46 -5.64 14.01
N ASP A 2 13.33 -5.25 14.56
CA ASP A 2 12.61 -6.04 15.59
C ASP A 2 11.42 -6.80 14.99
N HIS A 3 10.71 -6.17 14.06
CA HIS A 3 9.67 -6.81 13.28
C HIS A 3 9.97 -6.71 11.78
N ILE A 4 9.80 -7.84 11.09
CA ILE A 4 9.93 -7.96 9.64
C ILE A 4 8.65 -8.62 9.15
N PHE A 5 7.93 -7.94 8.27
CA PHE A 5 6.76 -8.47 7.58
C PHE A 5 7.00 -8.39 6.09
N HIS A 6 6.66 -9.45 5.35
CA HIS A 6 6.86 -9.45 3.90
C HIS A 6 5.83 -10.29 3.17
N SER A 7 5.74 -9.99 1.88
CA SER A 7 5.18 -10.85 0.85
C SER A 7 6.30 -11.20 -0.13
N GLU A 8 6.27 -12.41 -0.68
CA GLU A 8 7.31 -12.92 -1.59
C GLU A 8 6.67 -13.72 -2.72
N TYR A 9 7.36 -13.82 -3.85
CA TYR A 9 6.90 -14.62 -4.98
C TYR A 9 8.07 -15.25 -5.75
N GLY A 10 8.39 -16.49 -5.39
CA GLY A 10 9.56 -17.19 -5.92
C GLY A 10 10.88 -16.53 -5.53
N ASP A 11 11.99 -17.16 -5.89
CA ASP A 11 13.29 -16.85 -5.28
C ASP A 11 13.92 -15.51 -5.70
N ARG A 12 13.41 -14.84 -6.75
CA ARG A 12 14.05 -13.63 -7.35
C ARG A 12 13.09 -12.63 -7.98
N SER A 13 11.80 -12.68 -7.71
CA SER A 13 10.85 -11.78 -8.36
C SER A 13 9.81 -11.24 -7.41
N ARG A 14 9.60 -9.92 -7.44
CA ARG A 14 8.63 -9.22 -6.59
C ARG A 14 8.94 -9.42 -5.10
N GLY A 15 8.25 -8.65 -4.29
CA GLY A 15 8.42 -8.65 -2.86
C GLY A 15 8.13 -7.27 -2.31
N ALA A 16 7.29 -7.22 -1.28
CA ALA A 16 7.04 -6.02 -0.50
C ALA A 16 7.33 -6.34 0.95
N ALA A 17 8.07 -5.47 1.63
CA ALA A 17 8.46 -5.66 3.02
C ALA A 17 8.19 -4.40 3.84
N ILE A 18 7.88 -4.60 5.12
CA ILE A 18 7.80 -3.56 6.14
C ILE A 18 8.75 -3.95 7.27
N LEU A 19 9.69 -3.05 7.57
CA LEU A 19 10.71 -3.27 8.58
C LEU A 19 10.54 -2.24 9.70
N ILE A 20 10.32 -2.72 10.92
CA ILE A 20 10.17 -1.86 12.10
C ILE A 20 11.46 -1.90 12.91
N ARG A 21 12.07 -0.73 13.11
CA ARG A 21 13.35 -0.59 13.81
C ARG A 21 13.23 -1.07 15.26
N LYS A 22 14.30 -1.69 15.77
CA LYS A 22 14.42 -2.05 17.18
C LYS A 22 14.27 -0.82 18.08
N GLY A 23 13.47 -0.96 19.13
CA GLY A 23 13.14 0.12 20.06
C GLY A 23 11.94 0.99 19.65
N VAL A 24 11.35 0.76 18.48
CA VAL A 24 10.04 1.33 18.13
C VAL A 24 8.97 0.46 18.79
N SER A 25 8.11 1.06 19.61
CA SER A 25 7.00 0.34 20.24
C SER A 25 5.97 -0.06 19.18
N PHE A 26 5.92 -1.36 18.89
CA PHE A 26 4.96 -1.92 17.95
C PHE A 26 4.34 -3.20 18.50
N VAL A 27 3.01 -3.28 18.44
CA VAL A 27 2.25 -4.49 18.77
C VAL A 27 1.54 -4.96 17.52
N ASN A 28 1.94 -6.11 17.00
CA ASN A 28 1.30 -6.73 15.84
C ASN A 28 -0.05 -7.35 16.22
N GLU A 29 -1.10 -7.06 15.44
CA GLU A 29 -2.43 -7.67 15.61
C GLU A 29 -2.72 -8.67 14.48
N SER A 30 -2.52 -8.28 13.22
CA SER A 30 -2.68 -9.19 12.08
C SER A 30 -1.87 -8.76 10.86
N VAL A 31 -1.61 -9.71 9.97
CA VAL A 31 -0.82 -9.50 8.75
C VAL A 31 -1.55 -10.14 7.56
N ILE A 32 -1.64 -9.41 6.46
CA ILE A 32 -2.14 -9.89 5.18
C ILE A 32 -1.00 -9.78 4.17
N SER A 33 -0.43 -10.92 3.80
CA SER A 33 0.61 -11.02 2.77
C SER A 33 0.02 -11.46 1.44
N ASP A 34 0.37 -10.77 0.37
CA ASP A 34 -0.02 -11.18 -0.98
C ASP A 34 0.74 -12.42 -1.44
N THR A 35 0.02 -13.40 -1.95
CA THR A 35 0.58 -14.64 -2.51
C THR A 35 1.42 -14.42 -3.77
N LYS A 36 1.30 -13.26 -4.44
CA LYS A 36 2.08 -12.89 -5.62
C LYS A 36 3.19 -11.89 -5.31
N GLY A 37 3.49 -11.64 -4.03
CA GLY A 37 4.58 -10.77 -3.59
C GLY A 37 4.37 -9.30 -3.91
N ARG A 38 3.12 -8.86 -4.11
CA ARG A 38 2.80 -7.50 -4.57
C ARG A 38 2.41 -6.55 -3.44
N PHE A 39 2.04 -7.03 -2.26
CA PHE A 39 1.78 -6.15 -1.13
C PHE A 39 1.86 -6.89 0.20
N VAL A 40 2.08 -6.14 1.27
CA VAL A 40 1.89 -6.58 2.64
C VAL A 40 1.13 -5.51 3.39
N ILE A 41 0.11 -5.92 4.16
CA ILE A 41 -0.68 -5.07 5.04
C ILE A 41 -0.50 -5.60 6.46
N VAL A 42 -0.10 -4.73 7.38
CA VAL A 42 0.12 -5.04 8.79
C VAL A 42 -0.81 -4.16 9.61
N ILE A 43 -1.63 -4.79 10.44
CA ILE A 43 -2.56 -4.13 11.36
C ILE A 43 -1.98 -4.29 12.76
N GLY A 44 -1.95 -3.20 13.52
CA GLY A 44 -1.45 -3.24 14.88
C GLY A 44 -1.44 -1.88 15.57
N LYS A 45 -0.63 -1.77 16.62
CA LYS A 45 -0.44 -0.53 17.37
C LYS A 45 0.98 -0.04 17.27
N LEU A 46 1.17 1.15 16.73
CA LEU A 46 2.45 1.85 16.65
C LEU A 46 2.45 2.98 17.69
N CYS A 47 3.36 2.92 18.65
CA CYS A 47 3.44 3.89 19.76
C CYS A 47 2.11 4.10 20.49
N GLY A 48 1.30 3.04 20.61
CA GLY A 48 -0.02 3.07 21.25
C GLY A 48 -1.19 3.48 20.35
N PHE A 49 -0.94 3.93 19.12
CA PHE A 49 -1.98 4.29 18.15
C PHE A 49 -2.32 3.12 17.24
N ASN A 50 -3.61 2.88 17.01
CA ASN A 50 -4.09 1.90 16.03
C ASN A 50 -3.65 2.33 14.63
N VAL A 51 -2.88 1.48 13.95
CA VAL A 51 -2.36 1.76 12.60
C VAL A 51 -2.59 0.59 11.65
N VAL A 52 -2.74 0.93 10.37
CA VAL A 52 -2.58 0.02 9.25
C VAL A 52 -1.34 0.46 8.49
N LEU A 53 -0.32 -0.40 8.42
CA LEU A 53 0.87 -0.19 7.60
C LEU A 53 0.71 -1.02 6.32
N ALA A 54 0.57 -0.37 5.18
CA ALA A 54 0.40 -1.03 3.89
C ALA A 54 1.53 -0.64 2.95
N ASN A 55 2.21 -1.64 2.37
CA ASN A 55 3.23 -1.43 1.35
C ASN A 55 2.81 -2.20 0.08
N VAL A 56 2.72 -1.50 -1.05
CA VAL A 56 2.27 -2.06 -2.34
C VAL A 56 3.35 -1.94 -3.42
N TYR A 57 3.40 -2.93 -4.30
CA TYR A 57 4.17 -2.95 -5.53
C TYR A 57 3.27 -3.28 -6.71
N GLY A 58 2.78 -2.26 -7.39
CA GLY A 58 1.79 -2.33 -8.46
C GLY A 58 2.29 -3.03 -9.75
N PRO A 59 1.38 -3.61 -10.55
CA PRO A 59 1.70 -4.16 -11.85
C PRO A 59 2.11 -3.07 -12.85
N ASN A 60 3.00 -3.42 -13.78
CA ASN A 60 3.44 -2.52 -14.85
C ASN A 60 2.41 -2.40 -16.00
N TRP A 61 1.52 -3.39 -16.17
CA TRP A 61 0.37 -3.30 -17.07
C TRP A 61 -0.83 -2.63 -16.39
N ASP A 62 -1.86 -2.28 -17.15
CA ASP A 62 -3.10 -1.72 -16.59
C ASP A 62 -3.96 -2.86 -16.01
N ASP A 63 -4.09 -2.88 -14.68
CA ASP A 63 -4.81 -3.91 -13.92
C ASP A 63 -5.60 -3.24 -12.78
N PRO A 64 -6.77 -2.66 -13.08
CA PRO A 64 -7.61 -2.03 -12.06
C PRO A 64 -8.08 -3.03 -11.00
N GLN A 65 -8.27 -4.31 -11.37
CA GLN A 65 -8.74 -5.35 -10.45
C GLN A 65 -7.72 -5.64 -9.34
N PHE A 66 -6.43 -5.56 -9.62
CA PHE A 66 -5.38 -5.63 -8.61
C PHE A 66 -5.60 -4.59 -7.50
N PHE A 67 -5.77 -3.32 -7.88
CA PHE A 67 -5.94 -2.24 -6.90
C PHE A 67 -7.28 -2.33 -6.17
N CYS A 68 -8.37 -2.68 -6.85
CA CYS A 68 -9.65 -2.97 -6.19
C CYS A 68 -9.49 -4.04 -5.10
N THR A 69 -8.79 -5.13 -5.42
CA THR A 69 -8.56 -6.24 -4.48
C THR A 69 -7.65 -5.83 -3.32
N PHE A 70 -6.62 -5.03 -3.59
CA PHE A 70 -5.72 -4.50 -2.58
C PHE A 70 -6.45 -3.58 -1.59
N PHE A 71 -7.20 -2.58 -2.08
CA PHE A 71 -7.93 -1.65 -1.24
C PHE A 71 -9.05 -2.34 -0.45
N ALA A 72 -9.72 -3.34 -1.04
CA ALA A 72 -10.74 -4.13 -0.34
C ALA A 72 -10.18 -4.97 0.84
N LYS A 73 -8.86 -5.16 0.93
CA LYS A 73 -8.21 -5.83 2.07
C LYS A 73 -7.86 -4.88 3.20
N LEU A 74 -7.96 -3.56 3.00
CA LEU A 74 -7.81 -2.61 4.10
C LEU A 74 -8.99 -2.76 5.08
N PRO A 75 -8.74 -2.72 6.40
CA PRO A 75 -9.82 -2.74 7.38
C PRO A 75 -10.59 -1.41 7.34
N HIS A 76 -11.67 -1.34 8.13
CA HIS A 76 -12.39 -0.09 8.35
C HIS A 76 -11.45 0.97 8.95
N LEU A 77 -11.21 2.05 8.20
CA LEU A 77 -10.26 3.10 8.56
C LEU A 77 -10.83 4.12 9.57
N ASP A 78 -12.08 3.95 10.00
CA ASP A 78 -12.71 4.78 11.04
C ASP A 78 -11.99 4.64 12.39
N THR A 79 -11.28 3.53 12.62
CA THR A 79 -10.61 3.21 13.89
C THR A 79 -9.09 3.08 13.79
N TYR A 80 -8.52 3.20 12.60
CA TYR A 80 -7.08 3.02 12.36
C TYR A 80 -6.51 4.15 11.51
N HIS A 81 -5.29 4.58 11.82
CA HIS A 81 -4.53 5.46 10.95
C HIS A 81 -3.81 4.65 9.87
N LEU A 82 -4.10 4.95 8.60
CA LEU A 82 -3.44 4.31 7.47
C LEU A 82 -2.11 5.00 7.14
N ILE A 83 -1.04 4.24 7.10
CA ILE A 83 0.22 4.59 6.44
C ILE A 83 0.34 3.68 5.24
N LEU A 84 0.08 4.25 4.06
CA LEU A 84 0.18 3.57 2.78
C LEU A 84 1.40 4.10 2.02
N GLY A 85 2.28 3.20 1.62
CA GLY A 85 3.42 3.52 0.78
C GLY A 85 3.69 2.42 -0.24
N GLY A 86 4.80 2.57 -0.96
CA GLY A 86 5.26 1.63 -1.97
C GLY A 86 5.26 2.24 -3.36
N ASP A 87 5.40 1.37 -4.36
CA ASP A 87 5.47 1.73 -5.77
C ASP A 87 4.18 1.29 -6.46
N PHE A 88 3.30 2.24 -6.76
CA PHE A 88 2.07 1.96 -7.52
C PHE A 88 2.37 1.63 -8.99
N ASN A 89 3.59 1.91 -9.45
CA ASN A 89 4.05 1.70 -10.82
C ASN A 89 3.20 2.47 -11.86
N LYS A 90 2.62 3.59 -11.41
CA LYS A 90 1.69 4.45 -12.16
C LYS A 90 1.87 5.91 -11.74
N VAL A 91 1.44 6.79 -12.63
CA VAL A 91 1.42 8.23 -12.44
C VAL A 91 0.02 8.59 -11.98
N LEU A 92 -0.12 8.99 -10.72
CA LEU A 92 -1.43 9.15 -10.10
C LEU A 92 -2.06 10.48 -10.50
N GLN A 93 -1.26 11.54 -10.63
CA GLN A 93 -1.72 12.84 -11.08
C GLN A 93 -0.90 13.30 -12.28
N PRO A 94 -1.28 12.94 -13.53
CA PRO A 94 -0.49 13.26 -14.72
C PRO A 94 -0.13 14.74 -14.89
N ASN A 95 -0.97 15.65 -14.39
CA ASN A 95 -0.74 17.09 -14.47
C ASN A 95 0.24 17.62 -13.40
N LEU A 96 0.43 16.90 -12.29
CA LEU A 96 1.37 17.28 -11.23
C LEU A 96 2.66 16.47 -11.28
N ASP A 97 2.54 15.17 -11.56
CA ASP A 97 3.62 14.19 -11.49
C ASP A 97 4.47 14.14 -12.78
N ARG A 98 4.02 14.79 -13.86
CA ARG A 98 4.73 14.79 -15.16
C ARG A 98 4.70 16.14 -15.85
N SER A 99 5.82 16.50 -16.47
CA SER A 99 5.92 17.70 -17.32
C SER A 99 5.16 17.56 -18.65
N ASN A 100 4.97 16.33 -19.14
CA ASN A 100 4.16 16.02 -20.32
C ASN A 100 3.04 15.04 -19.91
N PRO A 101 1.85 15.56 -19.58
CA PRO A 101 0.74 14.74 -19.10
C PRO A 101 0.28 13.74 -20.16
N THR A 102 0.06 12.50 -19.74
CA THR A 102 -0.59 11.45 -20.54
C THR A 102 -1.97 11.17 -19.98
N LEU A 103 -2.86 10.58 -20.78
CA LEU A 103 -4.16 10.12 -20.29
C LEU A 103 -3.99 9.13 -19.14
N SER A 104 -4.85 9.24 -18.12
CA SER A 104 -4.89 8.32 -16.99
C SER A 104 -5.40 6.95 -17.43
N THR A 105 -4.80 5.89 -16.89
CA THR A 105 -5.24 4.51 -17.10
C THR A 105 -6.35 4.14 -16.11
N ASP A 106 -7.04 3.02 -16.33
CA ASP A 106 -8.16 2.60 -15.48
C ASP A 106 -7.70 2.35 -14.04
N CYS A 107 -6.49 1.79 -13.85
CA CYS A 107 -5.93 1.59 -12.52
C CYS A 107 -5.69 2.91 -11.76
N VAL A 108 -5.36 4.01 -12.46
CA VAL A 108 -5.18 5.33 -11.84
C VAL A 108 -6.53 5.85 -11.36
N GLN A 109 -7.58 5.68 -12.16
CA GLN A 109 -8.93 6.08 -11.76
C GLN A 109 -9.40 5.33 -10.51
N VAL A 110 -9.15 4.02 -10.43
CA VAL A 110 -9.43 3.22 -9.22
C VAL A 110 -8.67 3.76 -8.01
N CYS A 111 -7.36 4.03 -8.15
CA CYS A 111 -6.55 4.54 -7.03
C CYS A 111 -7.08 5.90 -6.54
N ILE A 112 -7.35 6.85 -7.45
CA ILE A 112 -7.88 8.18 -7.09
C ILE A 112 -9.24 8.05 -6.40
N SER A 113 -10.14 7.21 -6.92
CA SER A 113 -11.45 6.98 -6.32
C SER A 113 -11.32 6.39 -4.91
N CYS A 114 -10.46 5.39 -4.71
CA CYS A 114 -10.19 4.84 -3.38
C CYS A 114 -9.58 5.88 -2.45
N PHE A 115 -8.64 6.72 -2.93
CA PHE A 115 -8.04 7.77 -2.11
C PHE A 115 -9.08 8.78 -1.63
N ALA A 116 -10.00 9.18 -2.51
CA ALA A 116 -11.10 10.06 -2.13
C ALA A 116 -12.04 9.41 -1.09
N ILE A 117 -12.38 8.13 -1.27
CA ILE A 117 -13.25 7.37 -0.36
C ILE A 117 -12.61 7.22 1.02
N TYR A 118 -11.32 6.90 1.07
CA TYR A 118 -10.58 6.64 2.30
C TYR A 118 -9.92 7.89 2.91
N GLY A 119 -10.10 9.07 2.30
CA GLY A 119 -9.47 10.31 2.73
C GLY A 119 -7.93 10.26 2.69
N ILE A 120 -7.36 9.47 1.77
CA ILE A 120 -5.91 9.31 1.63
C ILE A 120 -5.35 10.53 0.92
N LEU A 121 -4.51 11.29 1.62
CA LEU A 121 -3.75 12.38 1.02
C LEU A 121 -2.47 11.84 0.39
N GLN A 122 -2.30 12.07 -0.90
CA GLN A 122 -1.02 11.84 -1.57
C GLN A 122 -0.04 12.94 -1.15
N ILE A 123 1.12 12.54 -0.65
CA ILE A 123 2.23 13.44 -0.36
C ILE A 123 3.26 13.20 -1.46
N VAL A 124 3.43 14.17 -2.36
CA VAL A 124 4.40 14.15 -3.48
C VAL A 124 5.62 14.97 -3.13
#